data_AF-A0A1G8U979-F1
#
_entry.id   AF-A0A1G8U979-F1
#
_cell.length_a   1.000
_cell.length_b   1.000
_cell.length_c   1.000
_cell.angle_alpha   90.00
_cell.angle_beta   90.00
_cell.angle_gamma   90.00
#
_symmetry.space_group_name_H-M   'P 1'
#
loop_
_entity.id
_entity.type
_entity.pdbx_description
1 polymer ?
#
loop_
_entity_poly.entity_id
_entity_poly.type
_entity_poly.pdbx_seq_one_letter_code
_entity_poly.pdbx_strand_id
1 'polypeptide(L)'
;MSLMQHVYHKCGGCGKKQEFINSGKFRVNANGNKVDVWLIYRCKKCKHSWNLTIYERTKPGRIPADLYELFLENDEETALRYGNDMEFLKRNNAELK
;
A
#
# COMPACT_ATOMS: atom_id res chain seq x y z
N MET A 1 21.11 4.51 5.02
CA MET A 1 20.54 5.20 3.84
C MET A 1 19.50 4.26 3.23
N SER A 2 18.21 4.53 3.42
CA SER A 2 17.16 3.70 2.80
C SER A 2 17.21 3.91 1.30
N LEU A 3 17.51 2.87 0.53
CA LEU A 3 17.42 2.93 -0.93
C LEU A 3 15.96 3.20 -1.29
N MET A 4 15.72 4.28 -2.03
CA MET A 4 14.38 4.64 -2.48
C MET A 4 14.03 3.70 -3.64
N GLN A 5 13.19 2.70 -3.39
CA GLN A 5 12.80 1.73 -4.40
C GLN A 5 11.92 2.40 -5.46
N HIS A 6 12.29 2.34 -6.75
CA HIS A 6 11.41 2.82 -7.81
C HIS A 6 10.38 1.74 -8.15
N VAL A 7 9.13 2.03 -7.83
CA VAL A 7 8.01 1.09 -7.99
C VAL A 7 7.24 1.43 -9.26
N TYR A 8 7.09 0.45 -10.15
CA TYR A 8 6.35 0.60 -11.41
C TYR A 8 5.16 -0.34 -11.49
N HIS A 9 4.06 0.15 -12.04
CA HIS A 9 2.86 -0.63 -12.32
C HIS A 9 2.08 -0.04 -13.51
N LYS A 10 1.18 -0.82 -14.13
CA LYS A 10 0.26 -0.30 -15.15
C LYS A 10 -0.73 0.66 -14.50
N CYS A 11 -0.71 1.93 -14.90
CA CYS A 11 -1.60 2.93 -14.32
C CYS A 11 -2.97 2.91 -15.01
N GLY A 12 -4.04 2.70 -14.24
CA GLY A 12 -5.42 2.76 -14.74
C GLY A 12 -5.75 4.10 -15.42
N GLY A 13 -5.38 5.22 -14.80
CA GLY A 13 -5.60 6.56 -15.38
C GLY A 13 -4.72 6.93 -16.59
N CYS A 14 -3.55 6.31 -16.79
CA CYS A 14 -2.68 6.61 -17.94
C CYS A 14 -2.75 5.55 -19.04
N GLY A 15 -3.35 4.39 -18.79
CA GLY A 15 -3.37 3.24 -19.71
C GLY A 15 -2.02 2.53 -19.92
N LYS A 16 -0.92 3.05 -19.34
CA LYS A 16 0.44 2.55 -19.53
C LYS A 16 1.22 2.44 -18.22
N LYS A 17 2.36 1.76 -18.26
CA LYS A 17 3.27 1.61 -17.11
C LYS A 17 3.80 2.97 -16.69
N GLN A 18 3.72 3.28 -15.40
CA GLN A 18 4.22 4.51 -14.80
C GLN A 18 4.90 4.19 -13.46
N GLU A 19 5.73 5.12 -13.02
CA GLU A 19 6.26 5.12 -11.65
C GLU A 19 5.14 5.49 -10.67
N PHE A 20 5.09 4.79 -9.55
CA PHE A 20 4.15 4.99 -8.45
C PHE A 20 4.91 5.33 -7.18
N ILE A 21 4.40 6.31 -6.44
CA ILE A 21 5.01 6.80 -5.21
C ILE A 21 4.14 6.37 -4.04
N ASN A 22 4.77 5.85 -2.99
CA ASN A 22 4.11 5.58 -1.72
C ASN A 22 3.49 6.89 -1.21
N SER A 23 2.19 6.89 -0.93
CA SER A 23 1.51 8.12 -0.50
C SER A 23 1.58 8.38 1.00
N GLY A 24 2.13 7.43 1.78
CA GLY A 24 2.11 7.46 3.24
C GLY A 24 0.73 7.14 3.84
N LYS A 25 -0.25 6.78 3.01
CA LYS A 25 -1.65 6.63 3.44
C LYS A 25 -2.15 5.21 3.29
N PHE A 26 -2.96 4.79 4.26
CA PHE A 26 -3.69 3.55 4.22
C PHE A 26 -5.17 3.79 3.95
N ARG A 27 -5.81 2.82 3.32
CA ARG A 27 -7.26 2.69 3.31
C ARG A 27 -7.62 1.50 4.20
N VAL A 28 -8.34 1.76 5.26
CA VAL A 28 -8.94 0.74 6.12
C VAL A 28 -10.42 0.70 5.81
N ASN A 29 -10.94 -0.49 5.47
CA ASN A 29 -12.35 -0.68 5.18
C ASN A 29 -12.89 -1.83 6.02
N ALA A 30 -13.89 -1.54 6.84
CA ALA A 30 -14.59 -2.55 7.63
C ALA A 30 -15.95 -2.85 7.00
N ASN A 31 -16.25 -4.14 6.80
CA ASN A 31 -17.56 -4.59 6.34
C ASN A 31 -17.97 -5.83 7.13
N GLY A 32 -18.95 -5.65 8.03
CA GLY A 32 -19.33 -6.65 9.01
C GLY A 32 -18.16 -6.96 9.95
N ASN A 33 -17.81 -8.24 10.09
CA ASN A 33 -16.71 -8.68 10.94
C ASN A 33 -15.37 -8.85 10.20
N LYS A 34 -15.25 -8.26 9.00
CA LYS A 34 -14.06 -8.35 8.15
C LYS A 34 -13.50 -6.97 7.88
N VAL A 35 -12.18 -6.89 7.79
CA VAL A 35 -11.43 -5.69 7.46
C VAL A 35 -10.52 -5.98 6.27
N ASP A 36 -10.46 -5.00 5.38
CA ASP A 36 -9.48 -4.87 4.32
C ASP A 36 -8.57 -3.67 4.64
N VAL A 37 -7.27 -3.82 4.42
CA VAL A 37 -6.28 -2.76 4.58
C VAL A 37 -5.43 -2.69 3.33
N TRP A 38 -5.33 -1.50 2.75
CA TRP A 38 -4.46 -1.22 1.62
C TRP A 38 -3.49 -0.09 1.92
N LEU A 39 -2.25 -0.21 1.45
CA LEU A 39 -1.33 0.92 1.30
C LEU A 39 -1.56 1.58 -0.05
N ILE A 40 -1.76 2.89 -0.04
CA ILE A 40 -2.08 3.64 -1.26
C ILE A 40 -0.77 4.13 -1.90
N TYR A 41 -0.56 3.74 -3.14
CA TYR A 41 0.43 4.33 -4.03
C TYR A 41 -0.26 5.26 -5.02
N ARG A 42 0.41 6.32 -5.45
CA ARG A 42 -0.10 7.28 -6.45
C ARG A 42 0.81 7.34 -7.65
N CYS A 43 0.22 7.26 -8.85
CA CYS A 43 0.93 7.45 -10.09
C CYS A 43 1.64 8.81 -10.07
N LYS A 44 2.96 8.83 -10.29
CA LYS A 44 3.76 10.07 -10.29
C LYS A 44 3.21 11.10 -11.28
N LYS A 45 2.69 10.63 -12.42
CA LYS A 45 2.16 11.45 -13.53
C LYS A 45 0.75 11.97 -13.30
N CYS A 46 -0.25 11.09 -13.11
CA CYS A 46 -1.67 11.51 -13.08
C CYS A 46 -2.33 11.41 -11.69
N LYS A 47 -1.56 11.03 -10.66
CA LYS A 47 -2.03 10.87 -9.27
C LYS A 47 -3.11 9.80 -9.06
N HIS A 48 -3.46 9.02 -10.08
CA HIS A 48 -4.35 7.87 -9.95
C HIS A 48 -3.82 6.91 -8.88
N SER A 49 -4.73 6.43 -8.02
CA SER A 49 -4.41 5.55 -6.92
C SER A 49 -4.22 4.11 -7.38
N TRP A 50 -3.30 3.42 -6.73
CA TRP A 50 -3.15 1.98 -6.78
C TRP A 50 -3.05 1.48 -5.34
N ASN A 51 -3.98 0.60 -4.96
CA ASN A 51 -4.11 0.11 -3.59
C ASN A 51 -3.39 -1.23 -3.49
N LEU A 52 -2.28 -1.27 -2.75
CA LEU A 52 -1.54 -2.50 -2.48
C LEU A 52 -2.15 -3.17 -1.26
N THR A 53 -2.60 -4.40 -1.42
CA THR A 53 -3.26 -5.18 -0.35
C THR A 53 -2.26 -5.54 0.73
N ILE A 54 -2.54 -5.12 1.96
CA ILE A 54 -1.85 -5.58 3.19
C ILE A 54 -2.63 -6.74 3.78
N TYR A 55 -3.91 -6.50 4.10
CA TYR A 55 -4.87 -7.47 4.60
C TYR A 55 -6.12 -7.46 3.71
N GLU A 56 -6.66 -8.64 3.42
CA GLU A 56 -7.91 -8.81 2.69
C GLU A 56 -8.83 -9.71 3.51
N ARG A 57 -10.09 -9.29 3.68
CA ARG A 57 -11.19 -10.00 4.34
C ARG A 57 -10.77 -10.67 5.65
N THR A 58 -9.97 -9.96 6.42
CA THR A 58 -9.33 -10.46 7.65
C THR A 58 -10.22 -10.14 8.85
N LYS A 59 -10.31 -11.05 9.82
CA LYS A 59 -11.04 -10.74 11.07
C LYS A 59 -10.22 -9.70 11.85
N PRO A 60 -10.82 -8.62 12.41
CA PRO A 60 -10.07 -7.58 13.13
C PRO A 60 -9.09 -8.12 14.16
N GLY A 61 -9.50 -9.07 15.01
CA GLY A 61 -8.64 -9.67 16.04
C GLY A 61 -7.50 -10.57 15.53
N ARG A 62 -7.32 -10.70 14.20
CA ARG A 62 -6.13 -11.33 13.60
C ARG A 62 -5.08 -10.31 13.19
N ILE A 63 -5.41 -9.01 13.22
CA ILE A 63 -4.47 -7.92 13.04
C ILE A 63 -4.06 -7.47 14.44
N PRO A 64 -2.75 -7.36 14.74
CA PRO A 64 -2.29 -6.79 16.02
C PRO A 64 -2.93 -5.40 16.23
N ALA A 65 -3.42 -5.13 17.44
CA ALA A 65 -4.18 -3.91 17.73
C ALA A 65 -3.35 -2.63 17.45
N ASP A 66 -2.10 -2.59 17.94
CA ASP A 66 -1.19 -1.47 17.71
C ASP A 66 -0.95 -1.24 16.21
N LEU A 67 -0.74 -2.31 15.43
CA LEU A 67 -0.57 -2.19 13.99
C LEU A 67 -1.84 -1.69 13.29
N TYR A 68 -3.01 -2.11 13.78
CA TYR A 68 -4.29 -1.64 13.27
C TYR A 68 -4.48 -0.13 13.51
N GLU A 69 -4.11 0.37 14.68
CA GLU A 69 -4.13 1.80 15.00
C GLU A 69 -3.18 2.60 14.09
N LEU A 70 -1.96 2.11 13.86
CA LEU A 70 -0.99 2.75 12.94
C LEU A 70 -1.55 2.88 11.50
N PHE A 71 -2.36 1.92 11.04
CA PHE A 71 -3.05 2.06 9.75
C PHE A 71 -4.11 3.15 9.76
N LEU A 72 -4.87 3.29 10.85
CA LEU A 72 -5.90 4.32 10.99
C LEU A 72 -5.29 5.72 11.04
N GLU A 73 -4.14 5.87 11.69
CA GLU A 73 -3.42 7.14 11.85
C GLU A 73 -2.63 7.55 10.61
N ASN A 74 -2.46 6.64 9.63
CA ASN A 74 -1.54 6.83 8.50
C ASN A 74 -0.09 7.03 8.94
N ASP A 75 0.38 6.21 9.87
CA ASP A 75 1.75 6.26 10.35
C ASP A 75 2.76 6.12 9.19
N GLU A 76 3.60 7.16 9.03
CA GLU A 76 4.52 7.26 7.91
C GLU A 76 5.62 6.20 7.99
N GLU A 77 6.10 5.86 9.20
CA GLU A 77 7.12 4.84 9.38
C GLU A 77 6.58 3.47 8.93
N THR A 78 5.36 3.13 9.32
CA THR A 78 4.68 1.90 8.88
C THR A 78 4.51 1.89 7.37
N ALA A 79 4.11 3.01 6.75
CA ALA A 79 3.99 3.09 5.30
C ALA A 79 5.35 2.87 4.60
N LEU A 80 6.44 3.43 5.14
CA LEU A 80 7.79 3.21 4.64
C LEU A 80 8.27 1.77 4.82
N ARG A 81 7.96 1.13 5.96
CA ARG A 81 8.29 -0.28 6.22
C ARG A 81 7.67 -1.18 5.16
N TYR A 82 6.37 -1.06 4.89
CA TYR A 82 5.72 -1.79 3.79
C TYR A 82 6.27 -1.38 2.41
N GLY A 83 6.56 -0.10 2.22
CA GLY A 83 7.09 0.42 0.95
C GLY A 83 8.53 -0.01 0.63
N ASN A 84 9.28 -0.52 1.61
CA ASN A 84 10.63 -1.08 1.44
C ASN A 84 10.65 -2.61 1.47
N ASP A 85 9.52 -3.26 1.77
CA ASP A 85 9.41 -4.72 1.73
C ASP A 85 9.22 -5.18 0.27
N MET A 86 10.31 -5.69 -0.32
CA MET A 86 10.31 -6.17 -1.70
C MET A 86 9.33 -7.31 -1.95
N GLU A 87 9.13 -8.20 -0.97
CA GLU A 87 8.22 -9.33 -1.13
C GLU A 87 6.76 -8.85 -1.08
N PHE A 88 6.45 -7.88 -0.21
CA PHE A 88 5.17 -7.18 -0.21
C PHE A 88 4.88 -6.46 -1.53
N LEU A 89 5.87 -5.80 -2.13
CA LEU A 89 5.70 -5.12 -3.40
C LEU A 89 5.50 -6.12 -4.55
N LYS A 90 6.33 -7.17 -4.63
CA LYS A 90 6.24 -8.21 -5.67
C LYS A 90 4.90 -8.95 -5.62
N ARG A 91 4.40 -9.35 -4.44
CA ARG A 91 3.09 -10.02 -4.32
C ARG A 91 1.93 -9.12 -4.79
N ASN A 92 2.13 -7.80 -4.78
CA ASN A 92 1.18 -6.84 -5.32
C ASN A 92 1.39 -6.58 -6.83
N ASN A 93 2.31 -7.26 -7.51
CA ASN A 93 2.67 -7.09 -8.91
C ASN A 93 3.43 -5.79 -9.21
N ALA A 94 4.17 -5.25 -8.23
CA ALA A 94 5.13 -4.19 -8.48
C ALA A 94 6.30 -4.72 -9.32
N GLU A 95 6.71 -3.92 -10.30
CA GLU A 95 8.05 -4.03 -10.87
C GLU A 95 9.00 -3.08 -10.13
N LEU A 96 10.13 -3.61 -9.67
CA LEU A 96 11.15 -2.86 -8.95
C LEU A 96 12.34 -2.58 -9.87
N LYS A 97 12.83 -1.34 -9.88
CA LYS A 97 14.03 -0.93 -10.61
C LYS A 97 14.94 -0.08 -9.74
#